data_AF-A0A2V9W0W4-F1
#
_entry.id   AF-A0A2V9W0W4-F1
#
_cell.length_a   1.000
_cell.length_b   1.000
_cell.length_c   1.000
_cell.angle_alpha   90.00
_cell.angle_beta   90.00
_cell.angle_gamma   90.00
#
_symmetry.space_group_name_H-M   'P 1'
#
loop_
_entity.id
_entity.type
_entity.pdbx_description
1 polymer ?
#
loop_
_entity_poly.entity_id
_entity_poly.type
_entity_poly.pdbx_seq_one_letter_code
_entity_poly.pdbx_strand_id
1 'polypeptide(L)'
;MGKTGTANTGKPGNSTIGRNTRGPAGNVGKGAPSGKPGGGNTGKGGNGNVTRPSMRPAPGRQVSLKGGGSATIRPNGQIRSINRNGMHIDHGLNGSRRIESTHNGARVVTTGKGRGYVQRPYVSRNGRAYVSRTVVVNHVAYTTVYRSYSYGGYNYYGYHPAYYYGPAYYGWAYNPWPAPVYYGWGWGGAPWYGYYGGYFAPYPTYPSAAFWLTDYLLAASLQAAYQANASANAAANASANNAVSNDAGSQAQGNSGGDAQGNSSGAVTLTPEVKAAIAEEVKAQLAAEQTEAKSGASSGGQQASQASEEVPPALDPARRTFVVASDLAVQGDGQECQLTAGDVITRITDTPDDDKKVTVSVSASKKSDCAPGKQVAVSVEDLQEMHNHFQEQLDKGMKELSSKQGTGGLPKAPDATPVASDVPPPPPDASAEKALQDQQASADQVEAQVAKEAFAQGS
;
A
#
# COMPACT_ATOMS: atom_id res chain seq x y z
N MET A 1 34.28 -47.53 52.90
CA MET A 1 33.49 -48.78 53.01
C MET A 1 32.28 -48.64 52.09
N GLY A 2 32.01 -49.42 51.06
CA GLY A 2 32.71 -50.51 50.38
C GLY A 2 31.89 -50.91 49.12
N LYS A 3 32.60 -51.19 48.02
CA LYS A 3 32.33 -52.14 46.91
C LYS A 3 31.06 -51.98 46.05
N THR A 4 30.98 -52.06 44.71
CA THR A 4 31.80 -52.30 43.48
C THR A 4 31.02 -53.27 42.57
N GLY A 5 31.03 -53.02 41.25
CA GLY A 5 30.65 -53.91 40.13
C GLY A 5 30.15 -53.07 38.93
N THR A 6 30.91 -52.62 37.90
CA THR A 6 31.72 -53.29 36.82
C THR A 6 30.93 -54.34 36.02
N ALA A 7 30.80 -54.33 34.68
CA ALA A 7 31.74 -54.17 33.54
C ALA A 7 31.04 -53.59 32.26
N ASN A 8 31.65 -52.80 31.35
CA ASN A 8 32.53 -53.12 30.19
C ASN A 8 32.00 -54.22 29.23
N THR A 9 32.01 -54.18 27.89
CA THR A 9 32.87 -53.55 26.85
C THR A 9 32.29 -53.83 25.44
N GLY A 10 32.65 -53.04 24.41
CA GLY A 10 32.97 -53.58 23.05
C GLY A 10 32.14 -53.17 21.82
N LYS A 11 32.67 -52.23 21.00
CA LYS A 11 32.53 -52.11 19.52
C LYS A 11 33.54 -53.09 18.85
N PRO A 12 33.78 -53.16 17.51
CA PRO A 12 33.07 -52.74 16.28
C PRO A 12 33.08 -53.86 15.17
N GLY A 13 32.59 -53.62 13.94
CA GLY A 13 32.85 -54.55 12.83
C GLY A 13 32.24 -54.19 11.46
N ASN A 14 33.09 -53.64 10.58
CA ASN A 14 32.91 -53.43 9.14
C ASN A 14 33.21 -54.73 8.37
N SER A 15 32.52 -55.02 7.26
CA SER A 15 33.16 -55.70 6.11
C SER A 15 32.31 -55.64 4.82
N THR A 16 33.07 -55.64 3.73
CA THR A 16 32.76 -55.36 2.33
C THR A 16 32.92 -56.65 1.51
N ILE A 17 32.58 -56.60 0.20
CA ILE A 17 33.04 -57.48 -0.91
C ILE A 17 32.17 -58.75 -1.15
N GLY A 18 31.74 -59.11 -2.38
CA GLY A 18 32.06 -58.57 -3.70
C GLY A 18 31.32 -59.19 -4.90
N ARG A 19 31.38 -58.44 -6.02
CA ARG A 19 31.68 -58.82 -7.43
C ARG A 19 31.57 -60.31 -7.86
N ASN A 20 30.80 -60.57 -8.93
CA ASN A 20 31.29 -61.06 -10.24
C ASN A 20 30.15 -61.34 -11.26
N THR A 21 30.08 -60.61 -12.39
CA THR A 21 30.50 -60.96 -13.78
C THR A 21 29.54 -61.84 -14.61
N ARG A 22 29.00 -61.27 -15.71
CA ARG A 22 29.19 -61.67 -17.13
C ARG A 22 28.04 -61.16 -18.02
N GLY A 23 28.38 -60.42 -19.09
CA GLY A 23 27.51 -60.18 -20.28
C GLY A 23 27.46 -61.41 -21.20
N PRO A 24 27.10 -61.33 -22.52
CA PRO A 24 27.24 -60.16 -23.40
C PRO A 24 26.15 -59.96 -24.52
N ALA A 25 26.39 -58.92 -25.36
CA ALA A 25 26.00 -58.72 -26.78
C ALA A 25 24.51 -58.45 -27.11
N GLY A 26 24.10 -57.58 -28.05
CA GLY A 26 24.68 -56.69 -29.09
C GLY A 26 23.45 -56.06 -29.81
N ASN A 27 23.41 -54.82 -30.30
CA ASN A 27 23.82 -54.36 -31.65
C ASN A 27 23.34 -52.88 -31.74
N VAL A 28 24.17 -51.84 -31.79
CA VAL A 28 24.81 -51.15 -32.94
C VAL A 28 23.87 -50.80 -34.12
N GLY A 29 23.76 -49.49 -34.41
CA GLY A 29 23.22 -48.96 -35.66
C GLY A 29 23.21 -47.42 -35.70
N LYS A 30 24.34 -46.80 -36.07
CA LYS A 30 24.55 -45.36 -36.29
C LYS A 30 23.93 -44.85 -37.60
N GLY A 31 23.63 -43.55 -37.68
CA GLY A 31 23.61 -42.80 -38.94
C GLY A 31 22.87 -41.45 -38.89
N ALA A 32 23.59 -40.35 -38.67
CA ALA A 32 23.21 -38.98 -39.09
C ALA A 32 23.72 -38.74 -40.55
N PRO A 33 23.54 -37.58 -41.25
CA PRO A 33 22.93 -36.29 -40.86
C PRO A 33 22.11 -35.56 -41.96
N SER A 34 21.68 -34.31 -41.64
CA SER A 34 21.48 -33.13 -42.51
C SER A 34 20.27 -33.00 -43.47
N GLY A 35 19.56 -31.86 -43.37
CA GLY A 35 18.72 -31.32 -44.44
C GLY A 35 17.61 -30.34 -43.98
N LYS A 36 17.88 -29.03 -44.00
CA LYS A 36 16.88 -27.98 -44.31
C LYS A 36 17.11 -27.62 -45.78
N PRO A 37 16.08 -27.34 -46.61
CA PRO A 37 15.46 -26.01 -46.58
C PRO A 37 13.97 -25.93 -47.01
N GLY A 38 13.32 -24.81 -46.65
CA GLY A 38 12.48 -24.02 -47.57
C GLY A 38 11.04 -24.44 -47.90
N GLY A 39 10.09 -23.59 -47.49
CA GLY A 39 9.04 -23.01 -48.36
C GLY A 39 7.81 -23.86 -48.70
N GLY A 40 6.61 -23.27 -48.50
CA GLY A 40 5.38 -23.77 -49.15
C GLY A 40 4.10 -23.41 -48.42
N ASN A 41 3.47 -22.32 -48.87
CA ASN A 41 2.13 -21.87 -48.48
C ASN A 41 1.04 -22.70 -49.22
N THR A 42 -0.22 -22.59 -48.77
CA THR A 42 -1.50 -23.12 -49.34
C THR A 42 -1.86 -24.58 -48.99
N GLY A 43 -3.10 -24.95 -48.62
CA GLY A 43 -4.35 -24.21 -48.49
C GLY A 43 -5.49 -25.13 -47.96
N LYS A 44 -6.52 -24.47 -47.40
CA LYS A 44 -7.95 -24.84 -47.24
C LYS A 44 -8.39 -26.30 -47.00
N GLY A 45 -9.22 -26.44 -45.96
CA GLY A 45 -10.49 -27.18 -46.07
C GLY A 45 -10.75 -28.18 -44.94
N GLY A 46 -11.40 -27.73 -43.86
CA GLY A 46 -11.90 -28.63 -42.83
C GLY A 46 -12.90 -27.93 -41.92
N ASN A 47 -14.20 -28.16 -42.16
CA ASN A 47 -15.29 -27.75 -41.28
C ASN A 47 -15.15 -28.43 -39.92
N GLY A 48 -14.63 -27.70 -38.93
CA GLY A 48 -14.58 -28.09 -37.53
C GLY A 48 -15.33 -27.05 -36.70
N ASN A 49 -16.25 -27.54 -35.88
CA ASN A 49 -17.12 -26.80 -34.96
C ASN A 49 -16.40 -25.59 -34.32
N VAL A 50 -16.87 -24.37 -34.61
CA VAL A 50 -16.30 -23.13 -34.04
C VAL A 50 -16.70 -23.07 -32.57
N THR A 51 -15.87 -23.65 -31.71
CA THR A 51 -15.86 -23.30 -30.28
C THR A 51 -15.52 -21.82 -30.21
N ARG A 52 -16.51 -20.99 -29.88
CA ARG A 52 -16.32 -19.55 -29.63
C ARG A 52 -15.15 -19.44 -28.64
N PRO A 53 -14.02 -18.79 -28.99
CA PRO A 53 -12.98 -18.59 -28.01
C PRO A 53 -13.61 -17.80 -26.88
N SER A 54 -13.65 -18.39 -25.69
CA SER A 54 -13.87 -17.67 -24.45
C SER A 54 -12.93 -16.47 -24.50
N MET A 55 -13.48 -15.26 -24.64
CA MET A 55 -12.74 -14.01 -24.60
C MET A 55 -12.25 -13.82 -23.16
N ARG A 56 -11.26 -14.61 -22.77
CA ARG A 56 -10.35 -14.23 -21.71
C ARG A 56 -9.70 -12.93 -22.17
N PRO A 57 -9.81 -11.82 -21.42
CA PRO A 57 -9.04 -10.63 -21.69
C PRO A 57 -7.57 -11.04 -21.86
N ALA A 58 -6.92 -10.59 -22.94
CA ALA A 58 -5.51 -10.86 -23.13
C ALA A 58 -4.75 -10.41 -21.87
N PRO A 59 -3.80 -11.19 -21.32
CA PRO A 59 -3.00 -10.70 -20.22
C PRO A 59 -2.31 -9.40 -20.64
N GLY A 60 -2.20 -8.44 -19.72
CA GLY A 60 -1.42 -7.23 -19.98
C GLY A 60 -0.03 -7.58 -20.50
N ARG A 61 0.55 -6.76 -21.38
CA ARG A 61 1.84 -7.03 -21.99
C ARG A 61 2.91 -6.10 -21.43
N GLN A 62 4.05 -6.65 -21.04
CA GLN A 62 5.25 -5.87 -20.78
C GLN A 62 6.00 -5.59 -22.09
N VAL A 63 6.42 -4.34 -22.29
CA VAL A 63 7.21 -3.90 -23.44
C VAL A 63 8.54 -3.33 -22.96
N SER A 64 9.63 -3.66 -23.66
CA SER A 64 10.93 -3.06 -23.43
C SER A 64 11.05 -1.73 -24.17
N LEU A 65 11.61 -0.73 -23.50
CA LEU A 65 11.74 0.63 -24.01
C LEU A 65 13.09 0.85 -24.70
N LYS A 66 13.12 1.71 -25.71
CA LYS A 66 14.36 2.12 -26.37
C LYS A 66 15.18 2.97 -25.39
N GLY A 67 16.44 2.59 -25.18
CA GLY A 67 17.31 3.25 -24.19
C GLY A 67 17.20 2.69 -22.77
N GLY A 68 16.49 1.56 -22.60
CA GLY A 68 16.39 0.85 -21.33
C GLY A 68 15.10 1.14 -20.57
N GLY A 69 14.75 0.21 -19.67
CA GLY A 69 13.49 0.24 -18.94
C GLY A 69 12.38 -0.58 -19.59
N SER A 70 11.19 -0.53 -18.97
CA SER A 70 10.03 -1.29 -19.41
C SER A 70 8.74 -0.54 -19.10
N ALA A 71 7.69 -0.80 -19.88
CA ALA A 71 6.33 -0.40 -19.54
C ALA A 71 5.41 -1.63 -19.52
N THR A 72 4.42 -1.63 -18.64
CA THR A 72 3.35 -2.63 -18.62
C THR A 72 2.11 -2.01 -19.24
N ILE A 73 1.54 -2.63 -20.26
CA ILE A 73 0.34 -2.19 -20.94
C ILE A 73 -0.83 -3.09 -20.53
N ARG A 74 -1.94 -2.47 -20.14
CA ARG A 74 -3.18 -3.16 -19.79
C ARG A 74 -3.82 -3.81 -21.01
N PRO A 75 -4.73 -4.79 -20.80
CA PRO A 75 -5.52 -5.38 -21.88
C PRO A 75 -6.36 -4.34 -22.64
N ASN A 76 -6.76 -3.24 -21.98
CA ASN A 76 -7.51 -2.14 -22.58
C ASN A 76 -6.64 -1.14 -23.36
N GLY A 77 -5.34 -1.42 -23.54
CA GLY A 77 -4.40 -0.58 -24.27
C GLY A 77 -3.81 0.58 -23.48
N GLN A 78 -4.22 0.83 -22.22
CA GLN A 78 -3.66 1.88 -21.39
C GLN A 78 -2.34 1.45 -20.75
N ILE A 79 -1.42 2.40 -20.52
CA ILE A 79 -0.21 2.13 -19.74
C ILE A 79 -0.62 1.88 -18.27
N ARG A 80 -0.19 0.74 -17.71
CA ARG A 80 -0.33 0.41 -16.29
C ARG A 80 0.80 0.98 -15.48
N SER A 81 2.03 0.72 -15.91
CA SER A 81 3.22 1.18 -15.20
C SER A 81 4.40 1.41 -16.12
N ILE A 82 5.33 2.26 -15.69
CA ILE A 82 6.57 2.58 -16.38
C ILE A 82 7.72 2.44 -15.39
N ASN A 83 8.81 1.84 -15.84
CA ASN A 83 10.10 1.80 -15.15
C ASN A 83 11.17 2.35 -16.10
N ARG A 84 11.71 3.54 -15.82
CA ARG A 84 12.74 4.18 -16.66
C ARG A 84 13.64 5.07 -15.82
N ASN A 85 14.96 4.91 -15.95
CA ASN A 85 15.98 5.78 -15.33
C ASN A 85 15.80 5.99 -13.80
N GLY A 86 15.42 4.94 -13.06
CA GLY A 86 15.16 5.04 -11.61
C GLY A 86 13.86 5.76 -11.23
N MET A 87 13.01 6.06 -12.21
CA MET A 87 11.64 6.51 -12.02
C MET A 87 10.66 5.37 -12.29
N HIS A 88 9.79 5.13 -11.31
CA HIS A 88 8.63 4.25 -11.40
C HIS A 88 7.36 5.10 -11.49
N ILE A 89 6.47 4.78 -12.42
CA ILE A 89 5.17 5.43 -12.56
C ILE A 89 4.13 4.33 -12.57
N ASP A 90 3.10 4.44 -11.73
CA ASP A 90 1.91 3.60 -11.75
C ASP A 90 0.68 4.44 -12.08
N HIS A 91 -0.19 3.89 -12.92
CA HIS A 91 -1.49 4.47 -13.23
C HIS A 91 -2.60 3.58 -12.67
N GLY A 92 -3.52 4.15 -11.91
CA GLY A 92 -4.75 3.47 -11.50
C GLY A 92 -5.80 3.38 -12.60
N LEU A 93 -6.81 2.54 -12.40
CA LEU A 93 -7.96 2.40 -13.31
C LEU A 93 -8.86 3.65 -13.31
N ASN A 94 -8.80 4.44 -12.24
CA ASN A 94 -9.53 5.70 -12.08
C ASN A 94 -8.74 6.93 -12.58
N GLY A 95 -7.61 6.72 -13.26
CA GLY A 95 -6.72 7.81 -13.70
C GLY A 95 -5.83 8.37 -12.58
N SER A 96 -5.83 7.78 -11.39
CA SER A 96 -4.84 8.09 -10.35
C SER A 96 -3.43 7.78 -10.86
N ARG A 97 -2.44 8.49 -10.33
CA ARG A 97 -1.05 8.37 -10.74
C ARG A 97 -0.16 8.43 -9.51
N ARG A 98 0.75 7.45 -9.40
CA ARG A 98 1.82 7.42 -8.41
C ARG A 98 3.15 7.47 -9.13
N ILE A 99 4.03 8.38 -8.71
CA ILE A 99 5.37 8.52 -9.27
C ILE A 99 6.34 8.35 -8.12
N GLU A 100 7.34 7.52 -8.33
CA GLU A 100 8.41 7.31 -7.40
C GLU A 100 9.75 7.45 -8.12
N SER A 101 10.68 8.20 -7.53
CA SER A 101 12.05 8.22 -8.02
C SER A 101 13.02 8.42 -6.86
N THR A 102 14.22 7.86 -7.01
CA THR A 102 15.30 8.07 -6.05
C THR A 102 16.47 8.76 -6.74
N HIS A 103 16.89 9.91 -6.23
CA HIS A 103 18.03 10.66 -6.76
C HIS A 103 18.80 11.33 -5.62
N ASN A 104 20.14 11.26 -5.64
CA ASN A 104 21.03 11.84 -4.63
C ASN A 104 20.66 11.47 -3.18
N GLY A 105 20.22 10.22 -2.94
CA GLY A 105 19.81 9.74 -1.63
C GLY A 105 18.45 10.26 -1.13
N ALA A 106 17.73 11.04 -1.94
CA ALA A 106 16.35 11.44 -1.68
C ALA A 106 15.37 10.57 -2.49
N ARG A 107 14.40 9.96 -1.81
CA ARG A 107 13.27 9.25 -2.46
C ARG A 107 12.09 10.22 -2.52
N VAL A 108 11.64 10.54 -3.72
CA VAL A 108 10.52 11.45 -3.97
C VAL A 108 9.33 10.60 -4.40
N VAL A 109 8.19 10.77 -3.74
CA VAL A 109 6.96 10.05 -4.06
C VAL A 109 5.83 11.05 -4.26
N THR A 110 5.27 11.10 -5.46
CA THR A 110 4.09 11.91 -5.80
C THR A 110 2.88 10.99 -5.92
N THR A 111 1.77 11.33 -5.28
CA THR A 111 0.50 10.56 -5.35
C THR A 111 -0.64 11.37 -5.98
N GLY A 112 -0.30 12.46 -6.65
CA GLY A 112 -1.22 13.41 -7.27
C GLY A 112 -0.61 14.82 -7.32
N LYS A 113 -1.20 15.71 -8.09
CA LYS A 113 -0.70 17.09 -8.23
C LYS A 113 -0.73 17.80 -6.87
N GLY A 114 0.42 18.33 -6.43
CA GLY A 114 0.55 19.03 -5.14
C GLY A 114 0.45 18.12 -3.91
N ARG A 115 0.57 16.79 -4.10
CA ARG A 115 0.53 15.79 -3.01
C ARG A 115 1.66 14.78 -3.15
N GLY A 116 2.42 14.60 -2.09
CA GLY A 116 3.52 13.65 -2.07
C GLY A 116 4.45 13.87 -0.90
N TYR A 117 5.59 13.20 -0.91
CA TYR A 117 6.64 13.41 0.07
C TYR A 117 8.03 13.30 -0.52
N VAL A 118 8.99 13.96 0.15
CA VAL A 118 10.42 13.73 -0.04
C VAL A 118 10.99 13.07 1.20
N GLN A 119 11.53 11.87 1.01
CA GLN A 119 12.20 11.09 2.04
C GLN A 119 13.70 11.29 1.96
N ARG A 120 14.35 11.51 3.12
CA ARG A 120 15.81 11.55 3.25
C ARG A 120 16.29 10.78 4.48
N PRO A 121 17.54 10.26 4.45
CA PRO A 121 18.22 9.85 5.68
C PRO A 121 18.20 10.98 6.70
N TYR A 122 17.90 10.66 7.96
CA TYR A 122 17.76 11.67 9.01
C TYR A 122 18.79 11.50 10.12
N VAL A 123 18.69 10.44 10.92
CA VAL A 123 19.58 10.22 12.06
C VAL A 123 19.75 8.73 12.31
N SER A 124 20.89 8.34 12.89
CA SER A 124 21.06 7.02 13.49
C SER A 124 21.09 7.16 15.00
N ARG A 125 20.20 6.46 15.70
CA ARG A 125 20.09 6.51 17.16
C ARG A 125 19.87 5.12 17.73
N ASN A 126 20.59 4.76 18.78
CA ASN A 126 20.49 3.45 19.44
C ASN A 126 20.64 2.26 18.46
N GLY A 127 21.53 2.40 17.46
CA GLY A 127 21.74 1.38 16.43
C GLY A 127 20.63 1.27 15.38
N ARG A 128 19.61 2.14 15.42
CA ARG A 128 18.51 2.21 14.45
C ARG A 128 18.71 3.40 13.50
N ALA A 129 18.49 3.18 12.22
CA ALA A 129 18.51 4.23 11.21
C ALA A 129 17.10 4.80 11.02
N TYR A 130 17.01 6.12 10.95
CA TYR A 130 15.77 6.85 10.75
C TYR A 130 15.84 7.67 9.46
N VAL A 131 14.69 7.75 8.79
CA VAL A 131 14.46 8.64 7.66
C VAL A 131 13.39 9.65 8.03
N SER A 132 13.45 10.84 7.46
CA SER A 132 12.40 11.85 7.56
C SER A 132 11.66 11.93 6.22
N ARG A 133 10.34 12.00 6.24
CA ARG A 133 9.52 12.34 5.08
C ARG A 133 8.93 13.73 5.27
N THR A 134 9.32 14.68 4.43
CA THR A 134 8.60 15.95 4.30
C THR A 134 7.43 15.73 3.37
N VAL A 135 6.22 15.70 3.94
CA VAL A 135 4.96 15.48 3.24
C VAL A 135 4.38 16.83 2.86
N VAL A 136 4.00 16.99 1.59
CA VAL A 136 3.31 18.17 1.07
C VAL A 136 1.89 17.78 0.69
N VAL A 137 0.91 18.49 1.23
CA VAL A 137 -0.50 18.35 0.86
C VAL A 137 -1.10 19.74 0.71
N ASN A 138 -1.64 20.07 -0.47
CA ASN A 138 -2.25 21.37 -0.75
C ASN A 138 -1.34 22.56 -0.37
N HIS A 139 -0.05 22.49 -0.75
CA HIS A 139 0.98 23.50 -0.44
C HIS A 139 1.35 23.63 1.06
N VAL A 140 0.83 22.77 1.94
CA VAL A 140 1.24 22.72 3.34
C VAL A 140 2.21 21.56 3.54
N ALA A 141 3.38 21.87 4.08
CA ALA A 141 4.43 20.90 4.37
C ALA A 141 4.50 20.56 5.87
N TYR A 142 4.64 19.28 6.19
CA TYR A 142 4.96 18.79 7.54
C TYR A 142 5.93 17.61 7.45
N THR A 143 6.61 17.29 8.55
CA THR A 143 7.58 16.20 8.59
C THR A 143 7.12 15.06 9.47
N THR A 144 7.27 13.83 8.98
CA THR A 144 7.13 12.60 9.75
C THR A 144 8.44 11.82 9.75
N VAL A 145 8.68 11.04 10.80
CA VAL A 145 9.90 10.24 10.96
C VAL A 145 9.53 8.77 10.84
N TYR A 146 10.42 7.99 10.24
CA TYR A 146 10.26 6.56 10.10
C TYR A 146 11.55 5.86 10.48
N ARG A 147 11.44 4.74 11.19
CA ARG A 147 12.54 3.81 11.39
C ARG A 147 12.69 2.94 10.16
N SER A 148 13.92 2.83 9.65
CA SER A 148 14.28 1.90 8.58
C SER A 148 14.61 0.52 9.17
N TYR A 149 14.12 -0.54 8.55
CA TYR A 149 14.44 -1.94 8.88
C TYR A 149 14.33 -2.82 7.62
N SER A 150 14.82 -4.06 7.67
CA SER A 150 14.76 -4.98 6.52
C SER A 150 13.94 -6.22 6.82
N TYR A 151 13.34 -6.81 5.78
CA TYR A 151 12.68 -8.11 5.83
C TYR A 151 12.68 -8.77 4.45
N GLY A 152 13.07 -10.04 4.36
CA GLY A 152 13.23 -10.77 3.11
C GLY A 152 14.14 -10.04 2.11
N GLY A 153 15.20 -9.39 2.61
CA GLY A 153 16.12 -8.58 1.80
C GLY A 153 15.52 -7.29 1.21
N TYR A 154 14.35 -6.84 1.67
CA TYR A 154 13.71 -5.59 1.27
C TYR A 154 13.70 -4.58 2.43
N ASN A 155 13.83 -3.29 2.13
CA ASN A 155 13.79 -2.23 3.16
C ASN A 155 12.36 -1.74 3.35
N TYR A 156 11.92 -1.71 4.61
CA TYR A 156 10.65 -1.17 5.04
C TYR A 156 10.85 0.01 5.97
N TYR A 157 9.82 0.84 6.10
CA TYR A 157 9.82 2.03 6.91
C TYR A 157 8.63 1.97 7.87
N GLY A 158 8.89 2.02 9.17
CA GLY A 158 7.86 2.02 10.21
C GLY A 158 7.71 3.43 10.77
N TYR A 159 6.48 3.94 10.84
CA TYR A 159 6.20 5.25 11.42
C TYR A 159 6.77 5.35 12.84
N HIS A 160 7.41 6.49 13.13
CA HIS A 160 7.94 6.82 14.45
C HIS A 160 7.23 8.06 14.97
N PRO A 161 6.40 7.94 16.05
CA PRO A 161 5.66 9.06 16.61
C PRO A 161 6.55 10.26 16.93
N ALA A 162 6.02 11.46 16.69
CA ALA A 162 6.71 12.71 17.03
C ALA A 162 6.66 13.02 18.54
N TYR A 163 5.68 12.44 19.23
CA TYR A 163 5.45 12.57 20.65
C TYR A 163 4.73 11.32 21.16
N TYR A 164 4.81 11.08 22.47
CA TYR A 164 4.06 10.05 23.17
C TYR A 164 3.25 10.67 24.30
N TYR A 165 2.19 10.01 24.72
CA TYR A 165 1.45 10.41 25.91
C TYR A 165 1.79 9.56 27.13
N GLY A 166 1.44 10.03 28.32
CA GLY A 166 1.55 9.23 29.53
C GLY A 166 0.70 7.94 29.44
N PRO A 167 1.12 6.81 30.05
CA PRO A 167 0.38 5.55 29.98
C PRO A 167 -1.08 5.61 30.45
N ALA A 168 -1.41 6.57 31.33
CA ALA A 168 -2.77 6.80 31.80
C ALA A 168 -3.69 7.34 30.70
N TYR A 169 -3.18 8.17 29.78
CA TYR A 169 -3.97 8.71 28.68
C TYR A 169 -4.32 7.64 27.64
N TYR A 170 -3.35 6.80 27.27
CA TYR A 170 -3.61 5.63 26.44
C TYR A 170 -4.61 4.67 27.09
N GLY A 171 -4.49 4.45 28.41
CA GLY A 171 -5.46 3.66 29.17
C GLY A 171 -6.86 4.26 29.14
N TRP A 172 -6.98 5.59 29.26
CA TRP A 172 -8.27 6.28 29.14
C TRP A 172 -8.86 6.20 27.73
N ALA A 173 -8.01 6.22 26.69
CA ALA A 173 -8.45 6.09 25.32
C ALA A 173 -8.93 4.67 24.97
N TYR A 174 -8.24 3.67 25.51
CA TYR A 174 -8.52 2.24 25.30
C TYR A 174 -9.78 1.78 26.03
N ASN A 175 -9.91 2.12 27.32
CA ASN A 175 -10.96 1.57 28.18
C ASN A 175 -12.33 2.24 27.96
N PRO A 176 -13.44 1.52 28.23
CA PRO A 176 -14.77 2.13 28.28
C PRO A 176 -14.83 3.32 29.23
N TRP A 177 -15.55 4.36 28.80
CA TRP A 177 -15.88 5.50 29.65
C TRP A 177 -17.04 5.15 30.59
N PRO A 178 -17.25 5.93 31.69
CA PRO A 178 -18.34 5.67 32.64
C PRO A 178 -19.74 5.64 32.00
N ALA A 179 -19.93 6.37 30.90
CA ALA A 179 -21.14 6.33 30.09
C ALA A 179 -20.78 6.55 28.61
N PRO A 180 -21.53 5.96 27.66
CA PRO A 180 -21.39 6.28 26.24
C PRO A 180 -21.66 7.75 25.97
N VAL A 181 -20.86 8.34 25.09
CA VAL A 181 -20.95 9.77 24.75
C VAL A 181 -21.69 9.96 23.45
N TYR A 182 -22.60 10.93 23.41
CA TYR A 182 -23.09 11.49 22.16
C TYR A 182 -22.17 12.63 21.72
N TYR A 183 -21.66 12.59 20.50
CA TYR A 183 -20.72 13.59 19.99
C TYR A 183 -21.17 14.13 18.63
N GLY A 184 -21.35 15.44 18.55
CA GLY A 184 -21.69 16.14 17.32
C GLY A 184 -20.44 16.55 16.54
N TRP A 185 -20.16 15.87 15.42
CA TRP A 185 -18.99 16.16 14.58
C TRP A 185 -19.07 17.47 13.78
N GLY A 186 -20.28 17.98 13.54
CA GLY A 186 -20.49 19.19 12.74
C GLY A 186 -20.26 19.02 11.23
N TRP A 187 -20.12 17.79 10.73
CA TRP A 187 -19.84 17.53 9.31
C TRP A 187 -21.02 17.71 8.36
N GLY A 188 -22.25 17.94 8.87
CA GLY A 188 -23.46 17.97 8.04
C GLY A 188 -23.43 18.97 6.87
N GLY A 189 -22.66 20.05 6.97
CA GLY A 189 -22.47 21.03 5.89
C GLY A 189 -21.21 20.82 5.03
N ALA A 190 -20.36 19.83 5.34
CA ALA A 190 -19.12 19.60 4.63
C ALA A 190 -19.37 18.84 3.31
N PRO A 191 -18.89 19.33 2.15
CA PRO A 191 -19.13 18.68 0.85
C PRO A 191 -18.68 17.21 0.79
N TRP A 192 -17.56 16.88 1.44
CA TRP A 192 -17.04 15.51 1.49
C TRP A 192 -18.00 14.56 2.22
N TYR A 193 -18.69 15.03 3.26
CA TYR A 193 -19.61 14.21 4.05
C TYR A 193 -20.92 13.99 3.30
N GLY A 194 -21.40 14.99 2.56
CA GLY A 194 -22.52 14.80 1.62
C GLY A 194 -22.18 13.76 0.53
N TYR A 195 -20.95 13.83 -0.01
CA TYR A 195 -20.48 12.88 -1.03
C TYR A 195 -20.34 11.44 -0.50
N TYR A 196 -19.86 11.26 0.74
CA TYR A 196 -19.64 9.94 1.34
C TYR A 196 -20.72 9.49 2.34
N GLY A 197 -21.80 10.25 2.53
CA GLY A 197 -22.82 9.97 3.56
C GLY A 197 -23.59 8.66 3.35
N GLY A 198 -23.63 8.15 2.11
CA GLY A 198 -24.16 6.82 1.80
C GLY A 198 -23.18 5.67 2.07
N TYR A 199 -21.90 5.97 2.33
CA TYR A 199 -20.86 4.98 2.63
C TYR A 199 -20.46 5.00 4.11
N PHE A 200 -20.35 6.18 4.71
CA PHE A 200 -19.87 6.37 6.07
C PHE A 200 -20.89 7.15 6.91
N ALA A 201 -21.24 6.57 8.06
CA ALA A 201 -21.96 7.25 9.12
C ALA A 201 -21.18 7.09 10.44
N PRO A 202 -21.06 8.15 11.25
CA PRO A 202 -20.46 8.04 12.58
C PRO A 202 -21.31 7.15 13.49
N TYR A 203 -20.67 6.58 14.51
CA TYR A 203 -21.39 5.87 15.57
C TYR A 203 -22.38 6.82 16.26
N PRO A 204 -23.58 6.33 16.63
CA PRO A 204 -24.57 7.16 17.31
C PRO A 204 -24.11 7.56 18.72
N THR A 205 -23.33 6.70 19.38
CA THR A 205 -22.68 6.97 20.66
C THR A 205 -21.30 6.30 20.72
N TYR A 206 -20.42 6.81 21.58
CA TYR A 206 -19.05 6.34 21.75
C TYR A 206 -18.85 5.77 23.15
N PRO A 207 -18.72 4.44 23.31
CA PRO A 207 -18.48 3.83 24.61
C PRO A 207 -17.03 4.01 25.10
N SER A 208 -16.07 4.31 24.22
CA SER A 208 -14.69 4.68 24.55
C SER A 208 -14.09 5.59 23.48
N ALA A 209 -12.90 6.14 23.75
CA ALA A 209 -12.20 6.97 22.79
C ALA A 209 -11.77 6.20 21.54
N ALA A 210 -11.50 4.89 21.64
CA ALA A 210 -11.17 4.06 20.48
C ALA A 210 -12.25 4.08 19.38
N PHE A 211 -13.53 4.08 19.75
CA PHE A 211 -14.64 4.21 18.80
C PHE A 211 -14.71 5.61 18.18
N TRP A 212 -14.39 6.65 18.98
CA TRP A 212 -14.33 8.02 18.49
C TRP A 212 -13.17 8.21 17.49
N LEU A 213 -12.00 7.64 17.80
CA LEU A 213 -10.81 7.64 16.96
C LEU A 213 -11.02 6.87 15.65
N THR A 214 -11.83 5.80 15.69
CA THR A 214 -12.22 5.05 14.49
C THR A 214 -12.95 5.96 13.50
N ASP A 215 -13.95 6.73 13.98
CA ASP A 215 -14.68 7.66 13.12
C ASP A 215 -13.83 8.87 12.70
N TYR A 216 -12.97 9.37 13.58
CA TYR A 216 -12.00 10.40 13.25
C TYR A 216 -11.11 9.98 12.07
N LEU A 217 -10.53 8.78 12.15
CA LEU A 217 -9.60 8.25 11.16
C LEU A 217 -10.27 8.01 9.82
N LEU A 218 -11.47 7.38 9.83
CA LEU A 218 -12.27 7.17 8.63
C LEU A 218 -12.65 8.51 7.99
N ALA A 219 -13.13 9.48 8.77
CA ALA A 219 -13.49 10.79 8.26
C ALA A 219 -12.28 11.55 7.71
N ALA A 220 -11.14 11.52 8.38
CA ALA A 220 -9.90 12.15 7.91
C ALA A 220 -9.43 11.54 6.57
N SER A 221 -9.49 10.21 6.44
CA SER A 221 -9.18 9.50 5.19
C SER A 221 -10.14 9.90 4.07
N LEU A 222 -11.45 9.92 4.33
CA LEU A 222 -12.46 10.28 3.34
C LEU A 222 -12.36 11.75 2.92
N GLN A 223 -12.15 12.66 3.86
CA GLN A 223 -11.94 14.07 3.56
C GLN A 223 -10.69 14.27 2.68
N ALA A 224 -9.58 13.58 2.99
CA ALA A 224 -8.38 13.62 2.17
C ALA A 224 -8.61 13.07 0.75
N ALA A 225 -9.35 11.96 0.63
CA ALA A 225 -9.73 11.37 -0.66
C ALA A 225 -10.60 12.32 -1.49
N TYR A 226 -11.58 12.99 -0.86
CA TYR A 226 -12.42 13.99 -1.53
C TYR A 226 -11.59 15.15 -2.10
N GLN A 227 -10.68 15.70 -1.29
CA GLN A 227 -9.79 16.79 -1.72
C GLN A 227 -8.87 16.35 -2.87
N ALA A 228 -8.36 15.12 -2.81
CA ALA A 228 -7.54 14.56 -3.88
C ALA A 228 -8.31 14.51 -5.21
N ASN A 229 -9.54 13.98 -5.19
CA ASN A 229 -10.40 13.90 -6.37
C ASN A 229 -10.75 15.27 -6.92
N ALA A 230 -11.07 16.24 -6.05
CA ALA A 230 -11.36 17.62 -6.47
C ALA A 230 -10.17 18.28 -7.16
N SER A 231 -8.96 18.09 -6.62
CA SER A 231 -7.72 18.61 -7.22
C SER A 231 -7.38 17.95 -8.56
N ALA A 232 -7.63 16.64 -8.69
CA ALA A 232 -7.44 15.90 -9.93
C ALA A 232 -8.41 16.36 -11.03
N ASN A 233 -9.70 16.56 -10.69
CA ASN A 233 -10.70 17.05 -11.63
C ASN A 233 -10.40 18.48 -12.10
N ALA A 234 -9.98 19.36 -11.19
CA ALA A 234 -9.55 20.71 -11.54
C ALA A 234 -8.32 20.69 -12.48
N ALA A 235 -7.38 19.78 -12.24
CA ALA A 235 -6.20 19.60 -13.10
C ALA A 235 -6.57 19.04 -14.48
N ALA A 236 -7.44 18.04 -14.56
CA ALA A 236 -7.92 17.49 -15.83
C ALA A 236 -8.61 18.58 -16.68
N ASN A 237 -9.43 19.42 -16.07
CA ASN A 237 -10.08 20.55 -16.73
C ASN A 237 -9.07 21.62 -17.20
N ALA A 238 -8.03 21.91 -16.40
CA ALA A 238 -6.97 22.84 -16.78
C ALA A 238 -6.08 22.32 -17.92
N SER A 239 -5.78 21.01 -17.93
CA SER A 239 -5.04 20.35 -19.00
C SER A 239 -5.85 20.24 -20.29
N ALA A 240 -7.16 20.00 -20.21
CA ALA A 240 -8.06 20.05 -21.35
C ALA A 240 -8.11 21.46 -21.97
N ASN A 241 -8.17 22.51 -21.15
CA ASN A 241 -8.13 23.90 -21.63
C ASN A 241 -6.79 24.28 -22.28
N ASN A 242 -5.66 23.70 -21.83
CA ASN A 242 -4.35 23.87 -22.47
C ASN A 242 -4.22 23.06 -23.78
N ALA A 243 -4.83 21.87 -23.87
CA ALA A 243 -4.84 21.07 -25.09
C ALA A 243 -5.68 21.73 -26.20
N VAL A 244 -6.79 22.40 -25.85
CA VAL A 244 -7.63 23.18 -26.78
C VAL A 244 -6.93 24.44 -27.31
N SER A 245 -5.82 24.88 -26.69
CA SER A 245 -5.04 26.03 -27.18
C SER A 245 -4.00 25.67 -28.25
N ASN A 246 -3.80 24.39 -28.57
CA ASN A 246 -2.79 23.90 -29.52
C ASN A 246 -3.34 23.13 -30.73
N ASP A 247 -4.67 23.06 -30.92
CA ASP A 247 -5.29 22.50 -32.13
C ASP A 247 -6.33 23.45 -32.70
N ALA A 248 -5.88 24.34 -33.57
CA ALA A 248 -6.75 25.08 -34.45
C ALA A 248 -7.24 24.16 -35.57
N GLY A 249 -8.37 23.49 -35.33
CA GLY A 249 -9.23 22.97 -36.39
C GLY A 249 -9.47 21.47 -36.42
N SER A 250 -10.40 20.99 -35.58
CA SER A 250 -11.48 20.12 -36.05
C SER A 250 -12.55 19.97 -34.96
N GLN A 251 -13.75 20.49 -35.23
CA GLN A 251 -14.92 20.23 -34.41
C GLN A 251 -15.35 18.77 -34.59
N ALA A 252 -14.93 17.90 -33.68
CA ALA A 252 -15.56 16.62 -33.44
C ALA A 252 -16.38 16.74 -32.16
N GLN A 253 -17.70 16.84 -32.34
CA GLN A 253 -18.73 16.88 -31.32
C GLN A 253 -18.74 15.55 -30.55
N GLY A 254 -17.87 15.43 -29.55
CA GLY A 254 -17.81 14.34 -28.60
C GLY A 254 -18.83 14.55 -27.48
N ASN A 255 -20.00 13.96 -27.64
CA ASN A 255 -21.06 13.91 -26.64
C ASN A 255 -20.60 13.03 -25.45
N SER A 256 -19.77 13.57 -24.55
CA SER A 256 -19.43 12.96 -23.26
C SER A 256 -20.17 13.69 -22.15
N GLY A 257 -21.50 13.57 -22.19
CA GLY A 257 -22.37 13.95 -21.10
C GLY A 257 -22.42 12.84 -20.05
N GLY A 258 -21.85 13.13 -18.88
CA GLY A 258 -22.29 12.65 -17.57
C GLY A 258 -22.62 11.16 -17.41
N ASP A 259 -21.61 10.37 -17.04
CA ASP A 259 -21.79 9.22 -16.15
C ASP A 259 -21.16 9.53 -14.79
N ALA A 260 -21.68 10.59 -14.15
CA ALA A 260 -21.62 10.78 -12.70
C ALA A 260 -23.00 10.55 -12.10
N GLN A 261 -23.72 9.54 -12.62
CA GLN A 261 -24.92 9.02 -12.00
C GLN A 261 -24.49 7.89 -11.07
N GLY A 262 -24.46 8.19 -9.76
CA GLY A 262 -24.34 7.17 -8.72
C GLY A 262 -25.48 6.18 -8.83
N ASN A 263 -25.26 5.07 -9.53
CA ASN A 263 -26.19 3.96 -9.58
C ASN A 263 -26.04 3.13 -8.30
N SER A 264 -26.49 3.71 -7.18
CA SER A 264 -26.51 3.10 -5.85
C SER A 264 -27.64 2.06 -5.77
N SER A 265 -27.46 0.94 -6.46
CA SER A 265 -28.24 -0.28 -6.20
C SER A 265 -27.29 -1.32 -5.60
N GLY A 266 -27.13 -1.24 -4.27
CA GLY A 266 -26.38 -2.22 -3.47
C GLY A 266 -25.05 -1.76 -2.88
N ALA A 267 -24.76 -0.46 -2.79
CA ALA A 267 -23.53 0.05 -2.17
C ALA A 267 -23.49 -0.38 -0.69
N VAL A 268 -22.56 -1.27 -0.35
CA VAL A 268 -22.30 -1.69 1.03
C VAL A 268 -21.68 -0.50 1.77
N THR A 269 -22.44 0.03 2.73
CA THR A 269 -21.97 0.97 3.75
C THR A 269 -20.81 0.35 4.54
N LEU A 270 -19.95 1.18 5.15
CA LEU A 270 -19.08 0.74 6.24
C LEU A 270 -19.97 0.14 7.34
N THR A 271 -20.09 -1.19 7.34
CA THR A 271 -20.99 -1.89 8.25
C THR A 271 -20.49 -1.75 9.69
N PRO A 272 -21.37 -1.92 10.68
CA PRO A 272 -20.96 -1.92 12.08
C PRO A 272 -19.82 -2.90 12.36
N GLU A 273 -19.80 -4.07 11.69
CA GLU A 273 -18.77 -5.09 11.84
C GLU A 273 -17.42 -4.63 11.28
N VAL A 274 -17.40 -3.98 10.10
CA VAL A 274 -16.18 -3.42 9.53
C VAL A 274 -15.63 -2.30 10.42
N LYS A 275 -16.50 -1.42 10.92
CA LYS A 275 -16.06 -0.37 11.84
C LYS A 275 -15.59 -0.93 13.19
N ALA A 276 -16.19 -2.02 13.67
CA ALA A 276 -15.74 -2.70 14.89
C ALA A 276 -14.36 -3.32 14.68
N ALA A 277 -14.09 -3.93 13.51
CA ALA A 277 -12.76 -4.45 13.18
C ALA A 277 -11.69 -3.35 13.19
N ILE A 278 -11.99 -2.16 12.64
CA ILE A 278 -11.09 -1.00 12.71
C ILE A 278 -10.92 -0.52 14.16
N ALA A 279 -12.00 -0.52 14.96
CA ALA A 279 -11.91 -0.15 16.37
C ALA A 279 -11.02 -1.10 17.19
N GLU A 280 -10.97 -2.38 16.84
CA GLU A 280 -10.03 -3.33 17.43
C GLU A 280 -8.58 -3.06 17.01
N GLU A 281 -8.32 -2.67 15.76
CA GLU A 281 -6.98 -2.20 15.35
C GLU A 281 -6.56 -0.94 16.12
N VAL A 282 -7.49 0.00 16.34
CA VAL A 282 -7.26 1.20 17.16
C VAL A 282 -6.89 0.82 18.59
N LYS A 283 -7.64 -0.09 19.21
CA LYS A 283 -7.33 -0.59 20.55
C LYS A 283 -5.98 -1.29 20.61
N ALA A 284 -5.67 -2.15 19.64
CA ALA A 284 -4.41 -2.87 19.57
C ALA A 284 -3.22 -1.89 19.49
N GLN A 285 -3.33 -0.85 18.67
CA GLN A 285 -2.31 0.19 18.56
C GLN A 285 -2.19 1.03 19.84
N LEU A 286 -3.31 1.45 20.45
CA LEU A 286 -3.29 2.16 21.73
C LEU A 286 -2.63 1.33 22.84
N ALA A 287 -2.84 0.01 22.86
CA ALA A 287 -2.22 -0.89 23.83
C ALA A 287 -0.70 -1.04 23.59
N ALA A 288 -0.27 -1.08 22.32
CA ALA A 288 1.14 -1.09 21.96
C ALA A 288 1.83 0.21 22.43
N GLU A 289 1.28 1.37 22.11
CA GLU A 289 1.83 2.67 22.53
C GLU A 289 1.79 2.87 24.05
N GLN A 290 0.77 2.35 24.74
CA GLN A 290 0.75 2.34 26.20
C GLN A 290 1.93 1.56 26.78
N THR A 291 2.31 0.45 26.15
CA THR A 291 3.41 -0.41 26.59
C THR A 291 4.76 0.25 26.32
N GLU A 292 4.91 0.89 25.16
CA GLU A 292 6.09 1.69 24.82
C GLU A 292 6.27 2.87 25.77
N ALA A 293 5.19 3.60 26.07
CA ALA A 293 5.22 4.70 27.02
C ALA A 293 5.61 4.27 28.45
N LYS A 294 5.21 3.07 28.89
CA LYS A 294 5.60 2.50 30.21
C LYS A 294 7.08 2.11 30.27
N SER A 295 7.65 1.68 29.15
CA SER A 295 9.03 1.19 29.08
C SER A 295 10.06 2.34 29.07
N GLY A 296 9.58 3.59 29.05
CA GLY A 296 10.32 4.74 28.53
C GLY A 296 10.54 4.55 27.03
N ALA A 297 10.73 5.64 26.26
CA ALA A 297 11.08 5.57 24.83
C ALA A 297 12.47 4.92 24.55
N SER A 298 12.98 4.16 25.52
CA SER A 298 14.25 3.47 25.58
C SER A 298 14.03 1.95 25.68
N SER A 299 13.40 1.33 24.68
CA SER A 299 13.70 -0.08 24.35
C SER A 299 15.00 -0.15 23.52
N GLY A 300 16.07 0.43 24.08
CA GLY A 300 17.44 0.33 23.61
C GLY A 300 18.17 -0.66 24.51
N GLY A 301 18.16 -1.94 24.15
CA GLY A 301 18.71 -2.98 25.02
C GLY A 301 18.91 -4.34 24.37
N GLN A 302 19.20 -4.38 23.06
CA GLN A 302 19.89 -5.49 22.42
C GLN A 302 20.65 -4.93 21.23
N GLN A 303 21.95 -5.17 21.24
CA GLN A 303 22.94 -4.66 20.30
C GLN A 303 22.62 -5.17 18.89
N ALA A 304 21.88 -4.38 18.10
CA ALA A 304 21.57 -4.72 16.71
C ALA A 304 22.76 -4.33 15.83
N SER A 305 23.60 -5.31 15.51
CA SER A 305 24.43 -5.30 14.33
C SER A 305 23.55 -5.15 13.08
N GLN A 306 23.88 -4.19 12.21
CA GLN A 306 23.60 -4.13 10.76
C GLN A 306 22.25 -4.74 10.29
N ALA A 307 21.30 -3.89 9.90
CA ALA A 307 20.03 -4.27 9.25
C ALA A 307 19.32 -5.44 9.95
N SER A 308 18.68 -5.14 11.09
CA SER A 308 17.87 -6.14 11.81
C SER A 308 16.74 -6.60 10.89
N GLU A 309 16.80 -7.88 10.50
CA GLU A 309 15.70 -8.58 9.86
C GLU A 309 14.51 -8.58 10.82
N GLU A 310 13.46 -7.86 10.49
CA GLU A 310 12.30 -7.61 11.35
C GLU A 310 11.02 -7.74 10.56
N VAL A 311 10.11 -8.60 11.03
CA VAL A 311 8.80 -8.79 10.41
C VAL A 311 8.04 -7.45 10.43
N PRO A 312 7.61 -6.93 9.27
CA PRO A 312 6.83 -5.70 9.20
C PRO A 312 5.61 -5.75 10.13
N PRO A 313 5.30 -4.70 10.89
CA PRO A 313 4.10 -4.64 11.70
C PRO A 313 2.82 -4.91 10.91
N ALA A 314 2.81 -4.60 9.62
CA ALA A 314 1.74 -4.91 8.69
C ALA A 314 1.57 -6.41 8.34
N LEU A 315 2.40 -7.31 8.88
CA LEU A 315 2.29 -8.77 8.80
C LEU A 315 1.94 -9.44 10.13
N ASP A 316 1.78 -8.67 11.21
CA ASP A 316 1.41 -9.21 12.51
C ASP A 316 0.02 -9.87 12.45
N PRO A 317 -0.14 -11.14 12.84
CA PRO A 317 -1.43 -11.82 12.80
C PRO A 317 -2.53 -11.14 13.63
N ALA A 318 -2.17 -10.33 14.63
CA ALA A 318 -3.10 -9.55 15.43
C ALA A 318 -3.57 -8.25 14.74
N ARG A 319 -2.91 -7.85 13.65
CA ARG A 319 -3.24 -6.66 12.84
C ARG A 319 -3.54 -7.07 11.42
N ARG A 320 -4.83 -7.17 11.09
CA ARG A 320 -5.29 -7.69 9.79
C ARG A 320 -6.19 -6.72 9.04
N THR A 321 -6.79 -5.74 9.71
CA THR A 321 -7.69 -4.78 9.09
C THR A 321 -6.92 -3.52 8.71
N PHE A 322 -7.01 -3.11 7.45
CA PHE A 322 -6.31 -1.93 6.94
C PHE A 322 -7.31 -0.99 6.27
N VAL A 323 -7.20 0.30 6.60
CA VAL A 323 -7.83 1.37 5.83
C VAL A 323 -6.86 1.75 4.72
N VAL A 324 -7.31 1.65 3.47
CA VAL A 324 -6.52 1.97 2.28
C VAL A 324 -6.14 3.45 2.34
N ALA A 325 -4.84 3.75 2.28
CA ALA A 325 -4.30 5.11 2.45
C ALA A 325 -4.20 5.91 1.13
N SER A 326 -4.03 5.21 0.01
CA SER A 326 -3.93 5.77 -1.33
C SER A 326 -4.52 4.83 -2.36
N ASP A 327 -4.79 5.35 -3.55
CA ASP A 327 -5.33 4.58 -4.66
C ASP A 327 -4.34 3.48 -5.12
N LEU A 328 -4.81 2.25 -5.24
CA LEU A 328 -4.04 1.08 -5.67
C LEU A 328 -4.80 0.27 -6.72
N ALA A 329 -4.12 -0.04 -7.84
CA ALA A 329 -4.64 -0.97 -8.83
C ALA A 329 -4.10 -2.37 -8.54
N VAL A 330 -4.98 -3.24 -8.05
CA VAL A 330 -4.65 -4.56 -7.49
C VAL A 330 -5.24 -5.67 -8.35
N GLN A 331 -4.62 -6.85 -8.34
CA GLN A 331 -5.11 -8.00 -9.11
C GLN A 331 -5.89 -8.96 -8.22
N GLY A 332 -7.05 -9.41 -8.69
CA GLY A 332 -7.86 -10.48 -8.10
C GLY A 332 -8.59 -11.27 -9.18
N ASP A 333 -8.59 -12.60 -9.08
CA ASP A 333 -9.22 -13.52 -10.04
C ASP A 333 -8.73 -13.34 -11.50
N GLY A 334 -7.48 -12.90 -11.68
CA GLY A 334 -6.91 -12.60 -13.00
C GLY A 334 -7.41 -11.29 -13.63
N GLN A 335 -8.15 -10.46 -12.88
CA GLN A 335 -8.59 -9.14 -13.29
C GLN A 335 -8.06 -8.06 -12.35
N GLU A 336 -7.74 -6.89 -12.89
CA GLU A 336 -7.39 -5.73 -12.07
C GLU A 336 -8.67 -5.06 -11.54
N CYS A 337 -8.62 -4.54 -10.31
CA CYS A 337 -9.62 -3.62 -9.79
C CYS A 337 -8.95 -2.52 -8.96
N GLN A 338 -9.69 -1.45 -8.68
CA GLN A 338 -9.19 -0.27 -7.98
C GLN A 338 -9.62 -0.27 -6.52
N LEU A 339 -8.63 -0.25 -5.62
CA LEU A 339 -8.81 0.21 -4.25
C LEU A 339 -8.54 1.71 -4.21
N THR A 340 -9.27 2.42 -3.37
CA THR A 340 -9.19 3.87 -3.21
C THR A 340 -9.11 4.26 -1.75
N ALA A 341 -8.53 5.42 -1.46
CA ALA A 341 -8.36 5.88 -0.08
C ALA A 341 -9.68 5.84 0.72
N GLY A 342 -9.69 5.20 1.90
CA GLY A 342 -10.87 4.98 2.74
C GLY A 342 -11.68 3.70 2.45
N ASP A 343 -11.25 2.88 1.48
CA ASP A 343 -11.71 1.48 1.40
C ASP A 343 -11.07 0.67 2.54
N VAL A 344 -11.65 -0.49 2.88
CA VAL A 344 -11.18 -1.33 3.98
C VAL A 344 -10.91 -2.73 3.46
N ILE A 345 -9.74 -3.26 3.79
CA ILE A 345 -9.30 -4.60 3.42
C ILE A 345 -8.89 -5.40 4.66
N THR A 346 -9.04 -6.72 4.61
CA THR A 346 -8.60 -7.64 5.66
C THR A 346 -7.56 -8.61 5.08
N ARG A 347 -6.36 -8.65 5.66
CA ARG A 347 -5.31 -9.61 5.28
C ARG A 347 -5.72 -11.04 5.62
N ILE A 348 -5.61 -11.93 4.64
CA ILE A 348 -5.91 -13.36 4.78
C ILE A 348 -4.64 -14.15 5.05
N THR A 349 -3.59 -13.95 4.24
CA THR A 349 -2.32 -14.66 4.35
C THR A 349 -1.28 -13.84 5.12
N ASP A 350 -0.54 -14.47 6.02
CA ASP A 350 0.51 -13.80 6.82
C ASP A 350 1.90 -13.90 6.18
N THR A 351 2.10 -14.89 5.32
CA THR A 351 3.36 -15.09 4.60
C THR A 351 3.27 -14.46 3.22
N PRO A 352 4.18 -13.53 2.88
CA PRO A 352 4.27 -13.00 1.53
C PRO A 352 4.70 -14.06 0.52
N ASP A 353 4.19 -13.97 -0.70
CA ASP A 353 4.68 -14.74 -1.84
C ASP A 353 6.04 -14.21 -2.35
N ASP A 354 6.56 -14.82 -3.42
CA ASP A 354 7.84 -14.43 -4.04
C ASP A 354 7.84 -12.98 -4.57
N ASP A 355 6.66 -12.45 -4.89
CA ASP A 355 6.45 -11.05 -5.31
C ASP A 355 6.27 -10.10 -4.11
N LYS A 356 6.47 -10.60 -2.88
CA LYS A 356 6.29 -9.87 -1.63
C LYS A 356 4.86 -9.35 -1.48
N LYS A 357 3.88 -10.13 -1.91
CA LYS A 357 2.44 -9.83 -1.77
C LYS A 357 1.75 -10.82 -0.86
N VAL A 358 0.65 -10.36 -0.28
CA VAL A 358 -0.28 -11.18 0.49
C VAL A 358 -1.67 -11.09 -0.11
N THR A 359 -2.46 -12.13 0.12
CA THR A 359 -3.87 -12.12 -0.24
C THR A 359 -4.66 -11.37 0.83
N VAL A 360 -5.49 -10.43 0.39
CA VAL A 360 -6.44 -9.69 1.23
C VAL A 360 -7.85 -9.87 0.70
N SER A 361 -8.85 -9.84 1.57
CA SER A 361 -10.26 -9.70 1.20
C SER A 361 -10.66 -8.25 1.29
N VAL A 362 -11.42 -7.75 0.31
CA VAL A 362 -12.07 -6.44 0.42
C VAL A 362 -13.20 -6.54 1.44
N SER A 363 -13.15 -5.73 2.50
CA SER A 363 -14.17 -5.68 3.55
C SER A 363 -15.23 -4.63 3.28
N ALA A 364 -14.81 -3.45 2.83
CA ALA A 364 -15.69 -2.37 2.39
C ALA A 364 -15.02 -1.60 1.24
N SER A 365 -15.80 -1.21 0.25
CA SER A 365 -15.33 -0.40 -0.86
C SER A 365 -16.40 0.59 -1.27
N LYS A 366 -15.97 1.81 -1.58
CA LYS A 366 -16.83 2.90 -2.07
C LYS A 366 -17.28 2.67 -3.51
N LYS A 367 -16.55 1.85 -4.27
CA LYS A 367 -16.81 1.54 -5.68
C LYS A 367 -17.05 0.05 -5.88
N SER A 368 -17.75 -0.29 -6.95
CA SER A 368 -18.15 -1.66 -7.25
C SER A 368 -17.06 -2.51 -7.92
N ASP A 369 -15.99 -1.92 -8.45
CA ASP A 369 -14.99 -2.64 -9.24
C ASP A 369 -14.08 -3.54 -8.39
N CYS A 370 -13.68 -3.08 -7.20
CA CYS A 370 -13.22 -3.95 -6.11
C CYS A 370 -14.37 -4.17 -5.11
N ALA A 371 -15.31 -5.04 -5.45
CA ALA A 371 -16.46 -5.34 -4.59
C ALA A 371 -16.04 -6.02 -3.26
N PRO A 372 -16.78 -5.79 -2.15
CA PRO A 372 -16.59 -6.54 -0.91
C PRO A 372 -16.62 -8.06 -1.11
N GLY A 373 -15.78 -8.78 -0.37
CA GLY A 373 -15.57 -10.23 -0.47
C GLY A 373 -14.58 -10.65 -1.56
N LYS A 374 -14.22 -9.76 -2.50
CA LYS A 374 -13.21 -10.06 -3.53
C LYS A 374 -11.84 -10.23 -2.89
N GLN A 375 -11.10 -11.25 -3.32
CA GLN A 375 -9.72 -11.46 -2.88
C GLN A 375 -8.74 -10.86 -3.89
N VAL A 376 -7.79 -10.07 -3.40
CA VAL A 376 -6.81 -9.37 -4.22
C VAL A 376 -5.41 -9.51 -3.61
N ALA A 377 -4.38 -9.42 -4.44
CA ALA A 377 -3.00 -9.41 -4.00
C ALA A 377 -2.52 -7.98 -3.74
N VAL A 378 -2.03 -7.70 -2.53
CA VAL A 378 -1.49 -6.40 -2.10
C VAL A 378 -0.05 -6.58 -1.64
N SER A 379 0.83 -5.65 -1.98
CA SER A 379 2.23 -5.73 -1.56
C SER A 379 2.38 -5.48 -0.05
N VAL A 380 3.38 -6.10 0.56
CA VAL A 380 3.70 -5.83 1.97
C VAL A 380 4.11 -4.36 2.17
N GLU A 381 4.73 -3.73 1.17
CA GLU A 381 5.05 -2.30 1.24
C GLU A 381 3.78 -1.44 1.31
N ASP A 382 2.78 -1.72 0.48
CA ASP A 382 1.51 -0.98 0.52
C ASP A 382 0.79 -1.18 1.85
N LEU A 383 0.78 -2.40 2.40
CA LEU A 383 0.21 -2.65 3.74
C LEU A 383 0.99 -1.93 4.84
N GLN A 384 2.32 -1.87 4.73
CA GLN A 384 3.15 -1.11 5.67
C GLN A 384 2.86 0.39 5.58
N GLU A 385 2.67 0.94 4.38
CA GLU A 385 2.27 2.33 4.19
C GLU A 385 0.84 2.60 4.71
N MET A 386 -0.10 1.66 4.57
CA MET A 386 -1.43 1.76 5.19
C MET A 386 -1.33 1.76 6.72
N HIS A 387 -0.50 0.90 7.29
CA HIS A 387 -0.29 0.85 8.74
C HIS A 387 0.38 2.12 9.28
N ASN A 388 1.37 2.63 8.56
CA ASN A 388 2.00 3.91 8.90
C ASN A 388 1.00 5.06 8.85
N HIS A 389 0.17 5.13 7.81
CA HIS A 389 -0.86 6.16 7.70
C HIS A 389 -1.88 6.05 8.82
N PHE A 390 -2.26 4.83 9.20
CA PHE A 390 -3.15 4.57 10.32
C PHE A 390 -2.57 5.10 11.65
N GLN A 391 -1.30 4.80 11.95
CA GLN A 391 -0.64 5.31 13.16
C GLN A 391 -0.54 6.85 13.15
N GLU A 392 -0.19 7.45 12.02
CA GLU A 392 -0.12 8.91 11.91
C GLU A 392 -1.49 9.58 12.15
N GLN A 393 -2.58 8.99 11.64
CA GLN A 393 -3.93 9.49 11.87
C GLN A 393 -4.39 9.27 13.32
N LEU A 394 -3.98 8.15 13.92
CA LEU A 394 -4.24 7.88 15.34
C LEU A 394 -3.57 8.93 16.22
N ASP A 395 -2.29 9.26 15.97
CA ASP A 395 -1.55 10.31 16.68
C ASP A 395 -2.22 11.69 16.58
N LYS A 396 -2.73 12.02 15.38
CA LYS A 396 -3.51 13.25 15.15
C LYS A 396 -4.83 13.22 15.92
N GLY A 397 -5.53 12.09 15.91
CA GLY A 397 -6.78 11.90 16.65
C GLY A 397 -6.58 11.96 18.16
N MET A 398 -5.49 11.38 18.67
CA MET A 398 -5.12 11.44 20.09
C MET A 398 -4.81 12.86 20.52
N LYS A 399 -4.16 13.65 19.67
CA LYS A 399 -3.96 15.09 19.89
C LYS A 399 -5.26 15.88 19.89
N GLU A 400 -6.15 15.60 18.95
CA GLU A 400 -7.47 16.22 18.88
C GLU A 400 -8.29 15.92 20.14
N LEU A 401 -8.31 14.67 20.60
CA LEU A 401 -8.93 14.28 21.86
C LEU A 401 -8.32 15.01 23.05
N SER A 402 -6.98 15.15 23.11
CA SER A 402 -6.31 15.82 24.22
C SER A 402 -6.72 17.29 24.34
N SER A 403 -7.04 17.92 23.20
CA SER A 403 -7.47 19.31 23.12
C SER A 403 -8.96 19.49 23.44
N LYS A 404 -9.78 18.45 23.22
CA LYS A 404 -11.25 18.49 23.37
C LYS A 404 -11.78 17.78 24.61
N GLN A 405 -10.96 17.02 25.33
CA GLN A 405 -11.35 16.34 26.56
C GLN A 405 -12.04 17.30 27.55
N GLY A 406 -13.10 16.82 28.20
CA GLY A 406 -13.94 17.64 29.08
C GLY A 406 -14.89 18.62 28.38
N THR A 407 -14.95 18.64 27.04
CA THR A 407 -15.84 19.52 26.26
C THR A 407 -16.71 18.71 25.29
N GLY A 408 -17.86 19.26 24.87
CA GLY A 408 -18.71 18.63 23.87
C GLY A 408 -19.22 17.23 24.24
N GLY A 409 -19.33 16.94 25.55
CA GLY A 409 -19.72 15.64 26.08
C GLY A 409 -18.57 14.64 26.27
N LEU A 410 -17.37 14.93 25.78
CA LEU A 410 -16.20 14.07 25.99
C LEU A 410 -15.78 14.08 27.47
N PRO A 411 -15.53 12.91 28.09
CA PRO A 411 -15.03 12.84 29.45
C PRO A 411 -13.70 13.57 29.60
N LYS A 412 -13.45 14.06 30.81
CA LYS A 412 -12.15 14.63 31.14
C LYS A 412 -11.11 13.51 31.14
N ALA A 413 -10.04 13.70 30.38
CA ALA A 413 -8.93 12.77 30.35
C ALA A 413 -8.03 12.98 31.59
N PRO A 414 -7.24 11.95 31.98
CA PRO A 414 -6.05 12.13 32.82
C PRO A 414 -5.02 13.06 32.15
N ASP A 415 -3.78 13.09 32.65
CA ASP A 415 -2.68 13.84 32.03
C ASP A 415 -2.51 13.47 30.54
N ALA A 416 -2.97 14.37 29.68
CA ALA A 416 -2.92 14.28 28.23
C ALA A 416 -1.79 15.16 27.65
N THR A 417 -0.79 15.50 28.46
CA THR A 417 0.35 16.29 28.01
C THR A 417 1.28 15.40 27.17
N PRO A 418 1.54 15.75 25.90
CA PRO A 418 2.47 14.99 25.08
C PRO A 418 3.92 15.24 25.53
N VAL A 419 4.72 14.19 25.51
CA VAL A 419 6.17 14.21 25.71
C VAL A 419 6.83 14.02 24.34
N ALA A 420 7.81 14.85 24.03
CA ALA A 420 8.53 14.75 22.77
C ALA A 420 9.16 13.36 22.59
N SER A 421 9.09 12.85 21.37
CA SER A 421 9.74 11.61 21.00
C SER A 421 11.24 11.72 21.12
N ASP A 422 11.86 10.57 21.28
CA ASP A 422 13.29 10.42 21.38
C ASP A 422 13.97 10.83 20.05
N VAL A 423 13.28 10.67 18.91
CA VAL A 423 13.69 11.16 17.59
C VAL A 423 12.65 12.16 17.07
N PRO A 424 12.75 13.45 17.45
CA PRO A 424 11.79 14.46 17.02
C PRO A 424 11.91 14.72 15.50
N PRO A 425 10.80 15.07 14.80
CA PRO A 425 10.87 15.41 13.38
C PRO A 425 11.71 16.68 13.13
N PRO A 426 12.55 16.71 12.08
CA PRO A 426 13.22 17.94 11.67
C PRO A 426 12.22 18.92 11.03
N PRO A 427 12.58 20.21 10.90
CA PRO A 427 11.80 21.17 10.12
C PRO A 427 11.50 20.64 8.71
N PRO A 428 10.33 20.95 8.12
CA PRO A 428 10.01 20.58 6.75
C PRO A 428 11.08 21.08 5.78
N ASP A 429 11.53 20.19 4.88
CA ASP A 429 12.44 20.57 3.81
C ASP A 429 11.77 21.56 2.86
N ALA A 430 12.32 22.77 2.79
CA ALA A 430 11.82 23.84 1.93
C ALA A 430 11.91 23.49 0.43
N SER A 431 12.76 22.54 0.02
CA SER A 431 12.86 22.09 -1.38
C SER A 431 11.84 21.02 -1.76
N ALA A 432 11.07 20.48 -0.81
CA ALA A 432 10.22 19.32 -1.03
C ALA A 432 9.13 19.59 -2.07
N GLU A 433 8.47 20.75 -2.02
CA GLU A 433 7.44 21.11 -2.99
C GLU A 433 8.01 21.22 -4.41
N LYS A 434 9.15 21.90 -4.56
CA LYS A 434 9.82 22.02 -5.86
C LYS A 434 10.24 20.65 -6.39
N ALA A 435 10.76 19.78 -5.54
CA ALA A 435 11.15 18.42 -5.95
C ALA A 435 9.96 17.61 -6.47
N LEU A 436 8.78 17.72 -5.86
CA LEU A 436 7.56 17.09 -6.34
C LEU A 436 7.11 17.66 -7.70
N GLN A 437 7.21 18.97 -7.90
CA GLN A 437 6.89 19.63 -9.17
C GLN A 437 7.85 19.21 -10.30
N ASP A 438 9.16 19.22 -10.03
CA ASP A 438 10.19 18.79 -10.97
C ASP A 438 10.01 17.31 -11.34
N GLN A 439 9.67 16.44 -10.37
CA GLN A 439 9.39 15.03 -10.61
C GLN A 439 8.17 14.85 -11.53
N GLN A 440 7.08 15.58 -11.31
CA GLN A 440 5.90 15.53 -12.17
C GLN A 440 6.25 15.92 -13.61
N ALA A 441 6.96 17.03 -13.82
CA ALA A 441 7.36 17.47 -15.15
C ALA A 441 8.25 16.44 -15.86
N SER A 442 9.19 15.82 -15.13
CA SER A 442 10.03 14.76 -15.67
C SER A 442 9.23 13.50 -16.02
N ALA A 443 8.27 13.13 -15.18
CA ALA A 443 7.41 11.98 -15.42
C ALA A 443 6.50 12.18 -16.64
N ASP A 444 5.99 13.39 -16.87
CA ASP A 444 5.19 13.73 -18.05
C ASP A 444 6.03 13.57 -19.35
N GLN A 445 7.30 13.97 -19.32
CA GLN A 445 8.22 13.74 -20.44
C GLN A 445 8.48 12.25 -20.68
N VAL A 446 8.67 11.47 -19.61
CA VAL A 446 8.88 10.02 -19.69
C VAL A 446 7.66 9.33 -20.30
N GLU A 447 6.46 9.65 -19.83
CA GLU A 447 5.21 9.10 -20.36
C GLU A 447 5.01 9.42 -21.84
N ALA A 448 5.26 10.67 -22.25
CA ALA A 448 5.14 11.07 -23.65
C ALA A 448 6.11 10.31 -24.57
N GLN A 449 7.32 10.02 -24.10
CA GLN A 449 8.29 9.19 -24.84
C GLN A 449 7.84 7.73 -24.89
N VAL A 450 7.43 7.17 -23.75
CA VAL A 450 7.00 5.77 -23.64
C VAL A 450 5.75 5.51 -24.46
N ALA A 451 4.78 6.41 -24.50
CA ALA A 451 3.60 6.27 -25.34
C ALA A 451 4.00 6.14 -26.82
N LYS A 452 4.92 6.99 -27.31
CA LYS A 452 5.42 6.88 -28.69
C LYS A 452 6.13 5.55 -28.94
N GLU A 453 6.98 5.10 -28.02
CA GLU A 453 7.75 3.87 -28.19
C GLU A 453 6.89 2.60 -28.08
N ALA A 454 6.03 2.52 -27.07
CA ALA A 454 5.23 1.33 -26.75
C ALA A 454 4.18 1.04 -27.82
N PHE A 455 3.59 2.08 -28.41
CA PHE A 455 2.54 1.95 -29.42
C PHE A 455 3.07 2.01 -30.87
N ALA A 456 4.29 2.51 -31.11
CA ALA A 456 4.93 2.40 -32.44
C ALA A 456 5.52 1.01 -32.73
N GLN A 457 5.78 0.18 -31.72
CA GLN A 457 6.31 -1.19 -31.90
C GLN A 457 5.25 -2.21 -32.38
N GLY A 458 4.01 -1.77 -32.64
CA GLY A 458 2.91 -2.61 -33.11
C GLY A 458 2.39 -2.27 -34.51
N SER A 459 3.06 -1.39 -35.26
CA SER A 459 2.71 -0.98 -36.63
C SER A 459 3.64 -1.60 -37.67
#